data_AF-A0A4Q1KM37-F1
#
_entry.id   AF-A0A4Q1KM37-F1
#
_cell.length_a   1.000
_cell.length_b   1.000
_cell.length_c   1.000
_cell.angle_alpha   90.00
_cell.angle_beta   90.00
_cell.angle_gamma   90.00
#
_symmetry.space_group_name_H-M   'P 1'
#
loop_
_entity.id
_entity.type
_entity.pdbx_description
1 polymer ?
#
loop_
_entity_poly.entity_id
_entity_poly.type
_entity_poly.pdbx_seq_one_letter_code
_entity_poly.pdbx_strand_id
1 'polypeptide(L)'
;MPKMTDRERLADLEARQRKMGEEVEKARRALRGKYAAIVPELAVETLTEREFRDLVVAAIRVGGAAAIAALKPLPESTDTPKPPAKRVPATSMA
;
A
#
# COMPACT_ATOMS: atom_id res chain seq x y z
N MET A 1 23.75 -35.31 -29.70
CA MET A 1 22.42 -34.73 -29.39
C MET A 1 21.91 -34.00 -30.62
N PRO A 2 20.64 -34.17 -31.03
CA PRO A 2 20.06 -33.41 -32.12
C PRO A 2 20.13 -31.92 -31.80
N LYS A 3 20.59 -31.10 -32.74
CA LYS A 3 20.61 -29.64 -32.57
C LYS A 3 19.19 -29.12 -32.77
N MET A 4 18.64 -28.44 -31.77
CA MET A 4 17.36 -27.73 -31.91
C MET A 4 17.42 -26.79 -33.11
N THR A 5 16.33 -26.76 -33.87
CA THR A 5 16.08 -25.78 -34.93
C THR A 5 15.90 -24.39 -34.31
N ASP A 6 16.14 -23.33 -35.09
CA ASP A 6 15.99 -21.97 -34.58
C ASP A 6 14.56 -21.64 -34.14
N ARG A 7 13.56 -22.27 -34.77
CA ARG A 7 12.14 -22.17 -34.39
C ARG A 7 11.87 -22.75 -33.01
N GLU A 8 12.45 -23.91 -32.69
CA GLU A 8 12.31 -24.54 -31.37
C GLU A 8 13.02 -23.72 -30.30
N ARG A 9 14.19 -23.15 -30.61
CA ARG A 9 14.90 -22.24 -29.69
C ARG A 9 14.09 -20.98 -29.41
N LEU A 10 13.46 -20.39 -30.43
CA LEU A 10 12.61 -19.22 -30.24
C LEU A 10 11.41 -19.54 -29.34
N ALA A 11 10.74 -20.67 -29.56
CA ALA A 11 9.62 -21.10 -28.73
C ALA A 11 10.02 -21.34 -27.26
N ASP A 12 11.19 -21.93 -27.01
CA ASP A 12 11.73 -22.11 -25.65
C ASP A 12 12.04 -20.76 -24.98
N LEU A 13 12.63 -19.80 -25.72
CA LEU A 13 12.89 -18.45 -25.20
C LEU A 13 11.59 -17.71 -24.85
N GLU A 14 10.56 -17.79 -25.70
CA GLU A 14 9.25 -17.18 -25.45
C GLU A 14 8.58 -17.80 -24.20
N ALA A 15 8.64 -19.13 -24.07
CA ALA A 15 8.11 -19.82 -22.89
C ALA A 15 8.84 -19.39 -21.60
N ARG A 16 10.17 -19.26 -21.65
CA ARG A 16 10.97 -18.77 -20.52
C ARG A 16 10.66 -17.32 -20.18
N GLN A 17 10.56 -16.44 -21.18
CA GLN A 17 10.21 -15.04 -20.99
C GLN A 17 8.85 -14.90 -20.30
N ARG A 18 7.85 -15.65 -20.76
CA ARG A 18 6.53 -15.68 -20.14
C ARG A 18 6.60 -16.13 -18.69
N LYS A 19 7.30 -17.25 -18.43
CA LYS A 19 7.47 -17.77 -17.06
C LYS A 19 8.15 -16.75 -16.13
N MET A 20 9.21 -16.09 -16.60
CA MET A 20 9.87 -15.04 -15.83
C MET A 20 8.93 -13.87 -15.53
N GLY A 21 8.10 -13.46 -16.49
CA GLY A 21 7.07 -12.44 -16.27
C GLY A 21 6.08 -12.83 -15.16
N GLU A 22 5.61 -14.09 -15.19
CA GLU A 22 4.72 -14.63 -14.15
C GLU A 22 5.38 -14.66 -12.77
N GLU A 23 6.67 -15.03 -12.70
CA GLU A 23 7.43 -15.03 -11.45
C GLU A 23 7.64 -13.62 -10.87
N VAL A 24 7.93 -12.63 -11.73
CA VAL A 24 8.02 -11.22 -11.32
C VAL A 24 6.67 -10.73 -10.76
N GLU A 25 5.56 -11.03 -11.42
CA GLU A 25 4.24 -10.64 -10.91
C GLU A 25 3.88 -11.35 -9.61
N LYS A 26 4.26 -12.63 -9.46
CA LYS A 26 4.10 -13.36 -8.20
C LYS A 26 4.89 -12.69 -7.08
N ALA A 27 6.15 -12.33 -7.32
CA ALA A 27 6.99 -11.64 -6.34
C ALA A 27 6.42 -10.26 -5.97
N ARG A 28 5.96 -9.48 -6.96
CA ARG A 28 5.28 -8.19 -6.73
C ARG A 28 4.03 -8.34 -5.87
N ARG A 29 3.17 -9.32 -6.17
CA ARG A 29 1.97 -9.60 -5.36
C ARG A 29 2.33 -9.99 -3.94
N ALA A 30 3.32 -10.86 -3.75
CA ALA A 30 3.78 -11.26 -2.43
C ALA A 30 4.30 -10.07 -1.61
N LEU A 31 5.10 -9.18 -2.23
CA LEU A 31 5.60 -7.97 -1.58
C LEU A 31 4.46 -7.02 -1.19
N ARG A 32 3.52 -6.77 -2.10
CA ARG A 32 2.33 -5.95 -1.81
C ARG A 32 1.50 -6.55 -0.68
N GLY A 33 1.33 -7.87 -0.64
CA GLY A 33 0.64 -8.57 0.44
C GLY A 33 1.29 -8.35 1.80
N LYS A 34 2.63 -8.41 1.88
CA LYS A 34 3.37 -8.14 3.13
C LYS A 34 3.13 -6.72 3.64
N TYR A 35 3.15 -5.72 2.75
CA TYR A 35 2.91 -4.33 3.15
C TYR A 35 1.43 -4.06 3.46
N ALA A 36 0.51 -4.68 2.72
CA ALA A 36 -0.92 -4.59 2.99
C ALA A 36 -1.28 -5.14 4.38
N ALA A 37 -0.57 -6.16 4.87
CA ALA A 37 -0.78 -6.67 6.23
C ALA A 37 -0.43 -5.68 7.35
N ILE A 38 0.33 -4.62 7.06
CA ILE A 38 0.67 -3.57 8.03
C ILE A 38 -0.46 -2.54 8.13
N VAL A 39 -1.16 -2.29 7.03
CA VAL A 39 -2.17 -1.21 6.92
C VAL A 39 -3.31 -1.33 7.94
N PRO A 40 -3.87 -2.52 8.25
CA PRO A 40 -4.93 -2.68 9.26
C PRO A 40 -4.54 -2.23 10.67
N GLU A 41 -3.25 -2.22 10.99
CA GLU A 41 -2.74 -1.84 12.32
C GLU A 41 -2.45 -0.33 12.43
N LEU A 42 -2.63 0.43 11.34
CA LEU A 42 -2.38 1.87 11.33
C LEU A 42 -3.61 2.64 11.82
N ALA A 43 -3.41 3.54 12.77
CA ALA A 43 -4.42 4.51 13.21
C ALA A 43 -4.61 5.59 12.14
N VAL A 44 -5.50 5.32 11.18
CA VAL A 44 -5.80 6.21 10.03
C VAL A 44 -7.03 7.08 10.25
N GLU A 45 -7.65 7.04 11.44
CA GLU A 45 -8.94 7.68 11.73
C GLU A 45 -8.91 9.21 11.58
N THR A 46 -7.72 9.81 11.61
CA THR A 46 -7.51 11.25 11.43
C THR A 46 -7.36 11.67 9.96
N LEU A 47 -7.31 10.70 9.03
CA LEU A 47 -7.16 10.93 7.59
C LEU A 47 -8.41 10.45 6.85
N THR A 48 -8.82 11.21 5.84
CA THR A 48 -9.75 10.71 4.84
C THR A 48 -9.06 9.67 3.94
N GLU A 49 -9.85 8.79 3.32
CA GLU A 49 -9.34 7.79 2.36
C GLU A 49 -8.57 8.45 1.19
N ARG A 50 -8.99 9.65 0.79
CA ARG A 50 -8.31 10.42 -0.24
C ARG A 50 -6.93 10.89 0.22
N GLU A 51 -6.85 11.52 1.39
CA GLU A 51 -5.58 12.01 1.95
C GLU A 51 -4.60 10.87 2.18
N PHE A 52 -5.06 9.74 2.72
CA PHE A 52 -4.22 8.56 2.91
C PHE A 52 -3.61 8.09 1.58
N ARG A 53 -4.44 7.96 0.52
CA ARG A 53 -3.94 7.58 -0.81
C ARG A 53 -2.94 8.58 -1.36
N ASP A 54 -3.25 9.88 -1.28
CA ASP A 54 -2.40 10.94 -1.82
C ASP A 54 -1.04 10.99 -1.10
N LEU A 55 -1.02 10.82 0.23
CA LEU A 55 0.20 10.73 1.03
C LEU A 55 1.08 9.55 0.63
N VAL A 56 0.48 8.35 0.49
CA VAL A 56 1.21 7.14 0.08
C VAL A 56 1.77 7.30 -1.34
N VAL A 57 0.99 7.83 -2.28
CA VAL A 57 1.44 8.09 -3.66
C VAL A 57 2.58 9.11 -3.70
N ALA A 58 2.46 10.20 -2.94
CA ALA A 58 3.52 11.20 -2.84
C ALA A 58 4.81 10.61 -2.27
N ALA A 59 4.72 9.83 -1.18
CA ALA A 59 5.86 9.18 -0.55
C ALA A 59 6.55 8.16 -1.48
N ILE A 60 5.78 7.38 -2.24
CA ILE A 60 6.32 6.44 -3.24
C ILE A 60 7.05 7.20 -4.36
N ARG A 61 6.49 8.32 -4.83
CA ARG A 61 7.07 9.13 -5.92
C ARG A 61 8.42 9.74 -5.54
N VAL A 62 8.53 10.29 -4.34
CA VAL A 62 9.75 10.99 -3.88
C VAL A 62 10.76 10.05 -3.19
N GLY A 63 10.32 8.85 -2.79
CA GLY A 63 11.10 7.88 -2.04
C GLY A 63 10.94 8.04 -0.53
N GLY A 64 10.86 6.91 0.18
CA GLY A 64 10.52 6.88 1.61
C GLY A 64 11.46 7.69 2.51
N ALA A 65 12.78 7.64 2.26
CA ALA A 65 13.75 8.39 3.06
C ALA A 65 13.56 9.91 2.95
N ALA A 66 13.31 10.42 1.73
CA ALA A 66 13.07 11.83 1.49
C ALA A 66 11.72 12.28 2.10
N ALA A 67 10.67 11.47 1.94
CA ALA A 67 9.37 11.73 2.54
C ALA A 67 9.45 11.80 4.07
N ILE A 68 10.14 10.85 4.72
CA ILE A 68 10.32 10.84 6.17
C ILE A 68 11.13 12.05 6.62
N ALA A 69 12.22 12.38 5.93
CA ALA A 69 13.05 13.55 6.26
C ALA A 69 12.26 14.86 6.16
N ALA A 70 11.30 14.95 5.24
CA ALA A 70 10.43 16.11 5.08
C ALA A 70 9.33 16.20 6.14
N LEU A 71 8.73 15.07 6.55
CA LEU A 71 7.60 15.05 7.49
C LEU A 71 8.02 15.05 8.96
N LYS A 72 9.15 14.42 9.30
CA LYS A 72 9.63 14.26 10.69
C LYS A 72 9.84 15.58 11.46
N PRO A 73 10.25 16.70 10.84
CA PRO A 73 10.40 17.98 11.55
C PRO A 73 9.09 18.70 11.87
N LEU A 74 7.96 18.25 11.32
CA LEU A 74 6.67 18.90 11.57
C LEU A 74 6.20 18.63 13.01
N PRO A 75 5.57 19.62 13.67
CA PRO A 75 4.99 19.41 14.99
C PRO A 75 3.83 18.41 14.91
N GLU A 76 3.60 17.67 16.00
CA GLU A 76 2.46 16.76 16.11
C GLU A 76 1.14 17.53 16.00
N SER A 77 0.16 16.95 15.29
CA SER A 77 -1.18 17.52 15.20
C SER A 77 -1.87 17.43 16.57
N THR A 78 -2.34 18.56 17.09
CA THR A 78 -3.01 18.65 18.40
C THR A 78 -4.49 18.27 18.36
N ASP A 79 -4.99 17.74 17.24
CA ASP A 79 -6.41 17.46 17.05
C ASP A 79 -6.77 16.09 17.66
N THR A 80 -6.92 16.05 18.99
CA THR A 80 -7.45 14.87 19.69
C THR A 80 -8.93 14.68 19.35
N PRO A 81 -9.39 13.46 19.01
CA PRO A 81 -10.81 13.20 18.76
C PRO A 81 -11.62 13.50 20.03
N LYS A 82 -12.50 14.50 19.97
CA LYS A 82 -13.43 14.81 21.07
C LYS A 82 -14.35 13.60 21.29
N PRO A 83 -14.40 13.00 22.49
CA PRO A 83 -15.25 11.84 22.74
C PRO A 83 -16.72 12.19 22.46
N PRO A 84 -17.50 11.27 21.87
CA PRO A 84 -18.88 11.54 21.50
C PRO A 84 -19.66 11.93 22.76
N ALA A 85 -20.29 13.10 22.72
CA ALA A 85 -21.09 13.62 23.82
C ALA A 85 -22.11 12.54 24.24
N LYS A 86 -22.03 12.09 25.50
CA LYS A 86 -23.00 11.16 26.09
C LYS A 86 -24.40 11.71 25.84
N ARG A 87 -25.17 11.04 24.98
CA ARG A 87 -26.61 11.30 24.84
C ARG A 87 -27.27 10.87 26.14
N VAL A 88 -27.55 11.84 27.02
CA VAL A 88 -28.47 11.63 28.13
C VAL A 88 -29.88 11.45 27.54
N PRO A 89 -30.60 10.37 27.86
CA PRO A 89 -31.96 10.18 27.39
C PRO A 89 -32.87 11.25 28.00
N ALA A 90 -33.67 11.89 27.16
CA ALA A 90 -34.72 12.79 27.62
C ALA A 90 -35.77 11.96 28.37
N THR A 91 -35.75 12.03 29.70
CA THR A 91 -36.86 11.58 30.53
C THR A 91 -38.05 12.48 30.22
N SER A 92 -39.00 11.96 29.44
CA SER A 92 -40.31 12.57 29.26
C SER A 92 -41.05 12.52 30.59
N MET A 93 -41.29 13.69 31.17
CA MET A 93 -42.29 13.94 32.20
C MET A 93 -43.49 14.57 31.49
N ALA A 94 -44.59 13.84 31.40
CA ALA A 94 -45.97 14.33 31.33
C ALA A 94 -46.93 13.13 31.47
#